data_AF-A0A2N2H753-F1
#
_entry.id   AF-A0A2N2H753-F1
#
_cell.length_a   1.000
_cell.length_b   1.000
_cell.length_c   1.000
_cell.angle_alpha   90.00
_cell.angle_beta   90.00
_cell.angle_gamma   90.00
#
_symmetry.space_group_name_H-M   'P 1'
#
loop_
_entity.id
_entity.type
_entity.pdbx_description
1 polymer ?
#
loop_
_entity_poly.entity_id
_entity_poly.type
_entity_poly.pdbx_seq_one_letter_code
_entity_poly.pdbx_strand_id
1 'polypeptide(L)' 'MRPLEGIKVIELAGLAPSPYCGMILADFGAEVVIVDRLSSAQTEIP' A
#
# COMPACT_ATOMS: atom_id res chain seq x y z
N MET A 1 3.25 19.64 -9.62
CA MET A 1 4.33 18.66 -9.68
C MET A 1 4.69 18.27 -8.26
N ARG A 2 4.42 17.02 -7.88
CA ARG A 2 4.86 16.46 -6.58
C ARG A 2 6.07 15.55 -6.79
N PRO A 3 6.99 15.41 -5.82
CA PRO A 3 8.27 14.71 -6.03
C PRO A 3 8.15 13.24 -6.46
N LEU A 4 7.06 12.55 -6.10
CA LEU A 4 6.82 11.14 -6.40
C LEU A 4 5.68 10.92 -7.39
N GLU A 5 5.28 11.96 -8.13
CA GLU A 5 4.21 11.87 -9.12
C GLU A 5 4.54 10.82 -10.20
N GLY A 6 3.61 9.90 -10.46
CA GLY A 6 3.80 8.79 -11.41
C GLY A 6 4.47 7.53 -10.84
N ILE A 7 4.89 7.54 -9.56
CA ILE A 7 5.44 6.37 -8.89
C ILE A 7 4.31 5.53 -8.26
N LYS A 8 4.33 4.21 -8.48
CA LYS A 8 3.44 3.24 -7.84
C LYS A 8 4.19 2.49 -6.75
N VAL A 9 3.62 2.39 -5.56
CA VAL A 9 4.18 1.70 -4.39
C VAL A 9 3.22 0.61 -3.94
N ILE A 10 3.75 -0.60 -3.77
CA ILE A 10 3.02 -1.69 -3.13
C ILE A 10 3.51 -1.81 -1.69
N GLU A 11 2.60 -1.61 -0.76
CA GLU A 11 2.86 -1.73 0.68
C GLU A 11 2.19 -3.00 1.22
N LEU A 12 2.93 -3.81 1.97
CA LEU A 12 2.36 -4.99 2.60
C LEU A 12 1.76 -4.59 3.95
N ALA A 13 0.53 -5.04 4.20
CA ALA A 13 -0.15 -4.77 5.45
C ALA A 13 0.69 -5.30 6.63
N GLY A 14 0.88 -4.44 7.61
CA GLY A 14 1.58 -4.73 8.85
C GLY A 14 1.07 -3.79 9.94
N LEU A 15 1.57 -3.95 11.16
CA LEU A 15 1.33 -2.98 12.22
C LEU A 15 2.11 -1.69 11.95
N ALA A 16 2.01 -0.68 12.83
CA ALA A 16 2.95 0.43 12.78
C ALA A 16 4.39 -0.13 12.90
N PRO A 17 5.36 0.30 12.06
CA PRO A 17 5.42 1.56 11.30
C PRO A 17 5.05 1.47 9.81
N SER A 18 4.65 0.30 9.28
CA SER A 18 4.47 0.09 7.83
C SER A 18 3.55 1.14 7.20
N PRO A 19 2.22 1.18 7.51
CA PRO A 19 1.29 2.07 6.82
C PRO A 19 1.61 3.57 6.95
N TYR A 20 2.40 3.95 7.96
CA TYR A 20 2.85 5.32 8.12
C TYR A 20 3.83 5.74 7.03
N CYS A 21 4.72 4.84 6.61
CA CYS A 21 5.63 5.08 5.49
C CYS A 21 4.85 5.31 4.18
N GLY A 22 3.89 4.45 3.87
CA GLY A 22 3.01 4.61 2.71
C GLY A 22 2.27 5.96 2.70
N MET A 23 1.77 6.42 3.84
CA MET A 23 1.13 7.74 3.94
C MET A 23 2.08 8.88 3.58
N ILE A 24 3.33 8.87 4.09
CA ILE A 24 4.32 9.90 3.75
C ILE A 24 4.66 9.89 2.25
N LEU A 25 4.75 8.71 1.64
CA LEU A 25 5.00 8.59 0.20
C LEU A 25 3.81 9.13 -0.62
N ALA A 26 2.57 8.87 -0.18
CA ALA A 26 1.37 9.43 -0.79
C ALA A 26 1.31 10.96 -0.66
N ASP A 27 1.79 11.52 0.46
CA ASP A 27 1.95 12.98 0.68
C ASP A 27 2.97 13.62 -0.27
N PHE A 28 3.89 12.85 -0.86
CA PHE A 28 4.76 13.31 -1.93
C PHE A 28 4.29 12.92 -3.34
N GLY A 29 3.10 12.35 -3.47
CA GLY A 29 2.43 12.13 -4.76
C GLY A 29 2.53 10.73 -5.35
N ALA A 30 3.02 9.75 -4.58
CA ALA A 30 3.01 8.36 -5.00
C ALA A 30 1.59 7.77 -4.96
N GLU A 31 1.28 6.83 -5.86
CA GLU A 31 0.12 5.95 -5.79
C GLU A 31 0.48 4.74 -4.91
N VAL A 32 -0.08 4.66 -3.71
CA VAL A 32 0.23 3.60 -2.74
C VAL A 32 -0.94 2.63 -2.63
N VAL A 33 -0.66 1.34 -2.82
CA VAL A 33 -1.64 0.25 -2.67
C VAL A 33 -1.20 -0.65 -1.52
N ILE A 34 -2.07 -0.83 -0.53
CA ILE A 34 -1.84 -1.73 0.60
C ILE A 34 -2.39 -3.12 0.27
N VAL A 35 -1.55 -4.13 0.39
CA VAL A 35 -1.89 -5.55 0.17
C VAL A 35 -1.95 -6.24 1.53
N ASP A 36 -3.15 -6.69 1.90
CA ASP A 36 -3.36 -7.48 3.12
C ASP A 36 -3.20 -8.98 2.85
N ARG A 37 -2.93 -9.75 3.91
CA ARG A 37 -2.95 -11.20 3.84
C ARG A 37 -4.37 -11.67 3.58
N LEU A 38 -4.50 -12.64 2.68
CA LEU A 38 -5.76 -13.35 2.50
C LEU A 38 -6.17 -13.97 3.84
N SER A 39 -7.34 -13.60 4.37
CA SER A 39 -7.93 -14.36 5.46
C SER A 39 -8.37 -15.72 4.90
N SER A 40 -8.10 -16.80 5.63
CA SER A 40 -8.28 -18.19 5.19
C SER A 40 -9.73 -18.59 4.83
N ALA A 41 -10.68 -17.66 4.91
CA ALA A 41 -12.10 -17.90 4.63
C ALA A 41 -12.53 -17.56 3.19
N GLN A 42 -11.65 -17.04 2.34
CA GLN A 42 -12.01 -16.70 0.95
C GLN A 42 -10.98 -17.26 -0.03
N THR A 43 -11.08 -18.56 -0.29
CA THR A 43 -10.58 -19.15 -1.54
C THR A 43 -11.75 -19.81 -2.25
N GLU A 44 -12.60 -18.99 -2.86
CA GLU A 44 -13.31 -19.40 -4.08
C GLU A 44 -12.69 -18.61 -5.22
N ILE A 45 -11.61 -19.17 -5.77
CA ILE A 45 -11.13 -18.80 -7.09
C ILE A 45 -12.03 -19.57 -8.07
N PRO A 46 -12.80 -18.92 -8.96
CA PRO A 46 -13.51 -19.62 -10.03
C PRO A 46 -12.54 -20.26 -11.03
#